data_AF-A0A433D214-F1
#
_entry.id   AF-A0A433D214-F1
#
_cell.length_a   1.000
_cell.length_b   1.000
_cell.length_c   1.000
_cell.angle_alpha   90.00
_cell.angle_beta   90.00
_cell.angle_gamma   90.00
#
_symmetry.space_group_name_H-M   'P 1'
#
loop_
_entity.id
_entity.type
_entity.pdbx_description
1 polymer ?
#
loop_
_entity_poly.entity_id
_entity_poly.type
_entity_poly.pdbx_seq_one_letter_code
_entity_poly.pdbx_strand_id
1 'polypeptide(L)'
;MATESVFKRKTTVSNPEDEAEYLDEQVLFLCPFSEQDKIINQLREKNEKSNKSITRGLAGLSALVSILYVLYIWEYFQPSQLLSMPVVPIPTNPPTESTTSFPLISGFSSITTLGLSFYYILTFKDLSAMTPSAETASSNILRASLGTGLVTVLLALRTSWVELLFWAMPLMVVMLYAGALKMMREVDNSLICFITMTMTVYVNLPTGGKAK
;
A
#
# COMPACT_ATOMS: atom_id res chain seq x y z
N MET A 1 -34.73 75.37 11.86
CA MET A 1 -33.71 75.86 10.93
C MET A 1 -32.91 74.66 10.45
N ALA A 2 -32.87 74.44 9.14
CA ALA A 2 -32.37 73.25 8.46
C ALA A 2 -30.83 73.13 8.52
N THR A 3 -30.29 71.91 8.36
CA THR A 3 -29.76 71.44 7.06
C THR A 3 -29.33 69.97 7.13
N GLU A 4 -29.90 69.19 6.22
CA GLU A 4 -29.46 67.87 5.77
C GLU A 4 -28.03 67.93 5.21
N SER A 5 -27.24 66.87 5.41
CA SER A 5 -26.12 66.59 4.51
C SER A 5 -26.25 65.17 3.97
N VAL A 6 -26.62 65.11 2.70
CA VAL A 6 -26.78 63.94 1.85
C VAL A 6 -25.40 63.37 1.55
N PHE A 7 -25.08 62.20 2.13
CA PHE A 7 -23.90 61.44 1.77
C PHE A 7 -24.14 60.73 0.42
N LYS A 8 -23.81 61.39 -0.69
CA LYS A 8 -23.77 60.80 -2.03
C LYS A 8 -22.69 59.71 -2.07
N ARG A 9 -23.10 58.45 -1.93
CA ARG A 9 -22.28 57.28 -2.28
C ARG A 9 -22.07 57.32 -3.80
N LYS A 10 -20.87 57.68 -4.22
CA LYS A 10 -20.41 57.63 -5.62
C LYS A 10 -20.33 56.14 -6.00
N THR A 11 -21.31 55.65 -6.73
CA THR A 11 -21.23 54.36 -7.43
C THR A 11 -20.20 54.54 -8.55
N THR A 12 -18.99 54.03 -8.31
CA THR A 12 -18.00 53.81 -9.37
C THR A 12 -18.62 52.80 -10.33
N VAL A 13 -18.98 53.26 -11.53
CA VAL A 13 -19.33 52.38 -12.65
C VAL A 13 -18.07 51.60 -12.97
N SER A 14 -18.00 50.32 -12.59
CA SER A 14 -16.96 49.44 -13.09
C SER A 14 -17.21 49.26 -14.58
N ASN A 15 -16.22 49.60 -15.39
CA ASN A 15 -16.25 49.35 -16.81
C ASN A 15 -16.30 47.81 -17.00
N PRO A 16 -17.29 47.25 -17.70
CA PRO A 16 -17.37 45.79 -17.90
C PRO A 16 -16.16 45.23 -18.68
N GLU A 17 -15.46 46.07 -19.45
CA GLU A 17 -14.22 45.68 -20.13
C GLU A 17 -13.06 45.51 -19.14
N ASP A 18 -12.96 46.36 -18.11
CA ASP A 18 -11.93 46.22 -17.06
C ASP A 18 -12.16 44.97 -16.20
N GLU A 19 -13.42 44.58 -15.99
CA GLU A 19 -13.78 43.35 -15.27
C GLU A 19 -13.46 42.09 -16.08
N ALA A 20 -13.66 42.15 -17.40
CA ALA A 20 -13.31 41.06 -18.31
C ALA A 20 -11.79 40.87 -18.45
N GLU A 21 -11.03 41.97 -18.53
CA GLU A 21 -9.56 41.93 -18.58
C GLU A 21 -8.98 41.39 -17.26
N TYR A 22 -9.55 41.78 -16.12
CA TYR A 22 -9.15 41.26 -14.80
C TYR A 22 -9.45 39.77 -14.61
N LEU A 23 -10.54 39.28 -15.21
CA LEU A 23 -10.89 37.85 -15.23
C LEU A 23 -9.97 37.07 -16.18
N ASP A 24 -9.64 37.62 -17.34
CA ASP A 24 -8.74 36.96 -18.30
C ASP A 24 -7.31 36.90 -17.76
N GLU A 25 -6.82 37.96 -17.12
CA GLU A 25 -5.52 37.93 -16.42
C GLU A 25 -5.51 36.94 -15.25
N GLN A 26 -6.60 36.85 -14.46
CA GLN A 26 -6.71 35.84 -13.41
C GLN A 26 -6.74 34.43 -13.99
N VAL A 27 -7.48 34.20 -15.07
CA VAL A 27 -7.55 32.90 -15.75
C VAL A 27 -6.19 32.55 -16.37
N LEU A 28 -5.48 33.51 -16.96
CA LEU A 28 -4.12 33.32 -17.49
C LEU A 28 -3.12 32.97 -16.36
N PHE A 29 -3.25 33.60 -15.20
CA PHE A 29 -2.42 33.33 -14.03
C PHE A 29 -2.79 31.99 -13.36
N LEU A 30 -4.06 31.58 -13.39
CA LEU A 30 -4.58 30.30 -12.85
C LEU A 30 -4.43 29.12 -13.83
N CYS A 31 -4.27 29.37 -15.13
CA CYS A 31 -4.10 28.36 -16.17
C CYS A 31 -2.97 27.35 -15.86
N PRO A 32 -1.74 27.79 -15.50
CA PRO A 32 -0.66 26.86 -15.14
C PRO A 32 -0.98 26.03 -13.88
N PHE A 33 -1.79 26.55 -12.95
CA PHE A 33 -2.24 25.80 -11.78
C PHE A 33 -3.26 24.74 -12.15
N SER A 34 -4.21 25.07 -13.03
CA SER A 34 -5.23 24.13 -13.50
C SER A 34 -4.61 22.93 -14.23
N GLU A 35 -3.51 23.14 -14.95
CA GLU A 35 -2.78 22.07 -15.64
C GLU A 35 -1.93 21.24 -14.67
N GLN A 36 -1.25 21.87 -13.71
CA GLN A 36 -0.53 21.14 -12.66
C GLN A 36 -1.46 20.28 -11.82
N ASP A 37 -2.62 20.79 -11.40
CA ASP A 37 -3.60 20.03 -10.62
C ASP A 37 -4.16 18.85 -11.41
N LYS A 38 -4.39 19.02 -12.72
CA LYS A 38 -4.78 17.91 -13.60
C LYS A 38 -3.69 16.82 -13.64
N ILE A 39 -2.43 17.21 -13.79
CA ILE A 39 -1.31 16.26 -13.82
C ILE A 39 -1.17 15.55 -12.46
N ILE A 40 -1.27 16.28 -11.34
CA ILE A 40 -1.20 15.72 -9.98
C ILE A 40 -2.34 14.73 -9.74
N ASN A 41 -3.57 15.07 -10.16
CA ASN A 41 -4.72 14.19 -10.00
C ASN A 41 -4.60 12.94 -10.88
N GLN A 42 -4.11 13.07 -12.11
CA GLN A 42 -3.82 11.91 -12.98
C GLN A 42 -2.74 11.00 -12.38
N LEU A 43 -1.69 11.59 -11.80
CA LEU A 43 -0.63 10.83 -11.12
C LEU A 43 -1.17 10.09 -9.90
N ARG A 44 -2.04 10.73 -9.09
CA ARG A 44 -2.72 10.09 -7.96
C ARG A 44 -3.59 8.92 -8.40
N GLU A 45 -4.44 9.12 -9.40
CA GLU A 45 -5.33 8.07 -9.91
C GLU A 45 -4.54 6.89 -10.48
N LYS A 46 -3.46 7.18 -11.24
CA LYS A 46 -2.58 6.14 -11.78
C LYS A 46 -1.85 5.38 -10.67
N ASN A 47 -1.40 6.07 -9.62
CA ASN A 47 -0.76 5.46 -8.47
C ASN A 47 -1.74 4.58 -7.68
N GLU A 48 -2.95 5.06 -7.40
CA GLU A 48 -3.98 4.28 -6.71
C GLU A 48 -4.35 3.02 -7.50
N LYS A 49 -4.52 3.15 -8.82
CA LYS A 49 -4.76 2.02 -9.71
C LYS A 49 -3.61 1.00 -9.69
N SER A 50 -2.37 1.49 -9.68
CA SER A 50 -1.17 0.64 -9.57
C SER A 50 -1.11 -0.08 -8.23
N ASN A 51 -1.32 0.64 -7.12
CA ASN A 51 -1.32 0.09 -5.75
C ASN A 51 -2.38 -1.00 -5.59
N LYS A 52 -3.59 -0.76 -6.14
CA LYS A 52 -4.67 -1.74 -6.15
C LYS A 52 -4.31 -2.99 -6.96
N SER A 53 -3.63 -2.83 -8.08
CA SER A 53 -3.12 -3.94 -8.89
C SER A 53 -2.07 -4.76 -8.14
N ILE A 54 -1.07 -4.09 -7.55
CA ILE A 54 -0.01 -4.73 -6.74
C ILE A 54 -0.62 -5.53 -5.59
N THR A 55 -1.56 -4.92 -4.87
CA THR A 55 -2.25 -5.57 -3.74
C THR A 55 -3.03 -6.81 -4.16
N ARG A 56 -3.73 -6.75 -5.30
CA ARG A 56 -4.44 -7.91 -5.87
C ARG A 56 -3.48 -9.01 -6.32
N GLY A 57 -2.35 -8.63 -6.94
CA GLY A 57 -1.33 -9.58 -7.38
C GLY A 57 -0.72 -10.34 -6.21
N LEU A 58 -0.35 -9.62 -5.14
CA LEU A 58 0.18 -10.25 -3.93
C LEU A 58 -0.88 -11.12 -3.22
N ALA A 59 -2.13 -10.66 -3.16
CA ALA A 59 -3.24 -11.47 -2.64
C ALA A 59 -3.40 -12.78 -3.44
N GLY A 60 -3.36 -12.71 -4.77
CA GLY A 60 -3.39 -13.90 -5.63
C GLY A 60 -2.20 -14.84 -5.39
N LEU A 61 -1.00 -14.28 -5.23
CA LEU A 61 0.21 -15.05 -4.90
C LEU A 61 0.05 -15.79 -3.56
N SER A 62 -0.44 -15.12 -2.52
CA SER A 62 -0.66 -15.75 -1.21
C SER A 62 -1.68 -16.89 -1.27
N ALA A 63 -2.75 -16.75 -2.06
CA ALA A 63 -3.74 -17.81 -2.26
C ALA A 63 -3.13 -19.01 -2.99
N LEU A 64 -2.33 -18.78 -4.04
CA LEU A 64 -1.65 -19.84 -4.78
C LEU A 64 -0.69 -20.62 -3.87
N VAL A 65 0.14 -19.91 -3.10
CA VAL A 65 1.05 -20.55 -2.15
C VAL A 65 0.27 -21.28 -1.06
N SER A 66 -0.84 -20.73 -0.57
CA SER A 66 -1.68 -21.40 0.42
C SER A 66 -2.28 -22.71 -0.10
N ILE A 67 -2.66 -22.77 -1.38
CA ILE A 67 -3.14 -24.01 -2.02
C ILE A 67 -2.05 -25.09 -1.99
N LEU A 68 -0.79 -24.75 -2.26
CA LEU A 68 0.32 -25.71 -2.17
C LEU A 68 0.43 -26.33 -0.77
N TYR A 69 0.29 -25.52 0.27
CA TYR A 69 0.32 -26.00 1.66
C TYR A 69 -0.91 -26.83 2.04
N VAL A 70 -2.08 -26.46 1.53
CA VAL A 70 -3.30 -27.27 1.71
C VAL A 70 -3.14 -28.64 1.04
N LEU A 71 -2.59 -28.69 -0.17
CA LEU A 71 -2.31 -29.95 -0.87
C LEU A 71 -1.30 -30.81 -0.11
N TYR A 72 -0.22 -30.20 0.42
CA TYR A 72 0.76 -30.90 1.24
C TYR A 72 0.14 -31.51 2.51
N ILE A 73 -0.70 -30.76 3.23
CA ILE A 73 -1.41 -31.29 4.41
C ILE A 73 -2.42 -32.39 4.00
N TRP A 74 -3.13 -32.19 2.89
CA TRP A 74 -4.07 -33.19 2.37
C TRP A 74 -3.38 -34.51 2.04
N GLU A 75 -2.21 -34.45 1.40
CA GLU A 75 -1.38 -35.62 1.10
C GLU A 75 -0.94 -36.35 2.37
N TYR A 76 -0.51 -35.60 3.40
CA TYR A 76 -0.15 -36.17 4.71
C TYR A 76 -1.28 -36.97 5.37
N PHE A 77 -2.54 -36.60 5.15
CA PHE A 77 -3.70 -37.32 5.71
C PHE A 77 -4.16 -38.51 4.87
N GLN A 78 -3.53 -38.81 3.73
CA GLN A 78 -3.96 -39.95 2.92
C GLN A 78 -3.61 -41.29 3.60
N PRO A 79 -4.59 -42.21 3.74
CA PRO A 79 -4.38 -43.49 4.41
C PRO A 79 -3.41 -44.42 3.67
N SER A 80 -3.20 -44.21 2.36
CA SER A 80 -2.21 -44.93 1.55
C SER A 80 -0.75 -44.57 1.88
N GLN A 81 -0.50 -43.46 2.59
CA GLN A 81 0.84 -42.97 2.93
C GLN A 81 1.26 -43.26 4.38
N LEU A 82 0.57 -44.14 5.12
CA LEU A 82 0.97 -44.49 6.50
C LEU A 82 2.41 -45.03 6.65
N LEU A 83 3.05 -45.43 5.54
CA LEU A 83 4.44 -45.92 5.47
C LEU A 83 5.39 -45.00 4.69
N SER A 84 4.92 -43.91 4.07
CA SER A 84 5.71 -43.02 3.22
C SER A 84 5.53 -41.56 3.65
N MET A 85 6.63 -40.81 3.78
CA MET A 85 6.55 -39.38 4.08
C MET A 85 5.92 -38.61 2.90
N PRO A 86 5.18 -37.51 3.14
CA PRO A 86 4.59 -36.73 2.07
C PRO A 86 5.69 -36.12 1.18
N VAL A 87 5.40 -35.99 -0.12
CA VAL A 87 6.35 -35.40 -1.06
C VAL A 87 6.27 -33.88 -0.98
N VAL A 88 7.42 -33.21 -0.94
CA VAL A 88 7.46 -31.75 -1.08
C VAL A 88 6.95 -31.40 -2.48
N PRO A 89 5.94 -30.52 -2.63
CA PRO A 89 5.31 -30.23 -3.93
C PRO A 89 6.17 -29.29 -4.79
N ILE A 90 7.45 -29.62 -4.92
CA ILE A 90 8.43 -29.00 -5.80
C ILE A 90 8.86 -30.07 -6.80
N PRO A 91 8.76 -29.80 -8.12
CA PRO A 91 9.17 -30.76 -9.14
C PRO A 91 10.68 -30.98 -9.07
N THR A 92 11.08 -32.09 -8.44
CA THR A 92 12.46 -32.57 -8.31
C THR A 92 12.55 -33.99 -8.84
N ASN A 93 13.69 -34.36 -9.43
CA ASN A 93 13.96 -35.72 -9.90
C ASN A 93 15.27 -36.21 -9.27
N PRO A 94 15.23 -37.19 -8.33
CA PRO A 94 14.04 -37.85 -7.78
C PRO A 94 13.17 -36.92 -6.90
N PRO A 95 11.89 -37.28 -6.64
CA PRO A 95 11.01 -36.53 -5.74
C PRO A 95 11.63 -36.43 -4.35
N THR A 96 11.50 -35.26 -3.72
CA THR A 96 12.03 -35.03 -2.37
C THR A 96 10.95 -35.33 -1.34
N GLU A 97 11.18 -36.36 -0.52
CA GLU A 97 10.35 -36.66 0.65
C GLU A 97 10.58 -35.63 1.75
N SER A 98 9.52 -35.29 2.48
CA SER A 98 9.60 -34.38 3.62
C SER A 98 10.30 -35.03 4.80
N THR A 99 11.35 -34.38 5.31
CA THR A 99 12.16 -34.86 6.44
C THR A 99 12.03 -33.98 7.69
N THR A 100 11.17 -32.96 7.65
CA THR A 100 10.92 -32.08 8.80
C THR A 100 10.38 -32.85 10.00
N SER A 101 10.83 -32.48 11.21
CA SER A 101 10.46 -33.17 12.44
C SER A 101 8.98 -32.98 12.83
N PHE A 102 8.33 -31.91 12.36
CA PHE A 102 6.94 -31.59 12.70
C PHE A 102 6.14 -31.09 11.48
N PRO A 103 5.86 -31.96 10.50
CA PRO A 103 5.30 -31.57 9.21
C PRO A 103 3.90 -30.92 9.31
N LEU A 104 3.08 -31.39 10.25
CA LEU A 104 1.75 -30.80 10.51
C LEU A 104 1.85 -29.39 11.09
N ILE A 105 2.71 -29.19 12.09
CA ILE A 105 2.90 -27.87 12.71
C ILE A 105 3.44 -26.88 11.68
N SER A 106 4.43 -27.32 10.88
CA SER A 106 5.00 -26.51 9.81
C SER A 106 3.95 -26.17 8.74
N GLY A 107 3.10 -27.12 8.34
CA GLY A 107 2.01 -26.91 7.41
C GLY A 107 0.96 -25.92 7.92
N PHE A 108 0.40 -26.17 9.11
CA PHE A 108 -0.61 -25.28 9.70
C PHE A 108 -0.07 -23.88 9.99
N SER A 109 1.18 -23.78 10.48
CA SER A 109 1.82 -22.48 10.70
C SER A 109 2.00 -21.73 9.39
N SER A 110 2.42 -22.41 8.30
CA SER A 110 2.53 -21.80 6.97
C SER A 110 1.19 -21.27 6.45
N ILE A 111 0.11 -22.05 6.59
CA ILE A 111 -1.25 -21.62 6.22
C ILE A 111 -1.68 -20.43 7.08
N THR A 112 -1.40 -20.47 8.39
CA THR A 112 -1.73 -19.37 9.31
C THR A 112 -0.97 -18.09 8.95
N THR A 113 0.32 -18.19 8.64
CA THR A 113 1.16 -17.08 8.19
C THR A 113 0.57 -16.42 6.95
N LEU A 114 0.22 -17.22 5.94
CA LEU A 114 -0.36 -16.74 4.69
C LEU A 114 -1.76 -16.14 4.92
N GLY A 115 -2.58 -16.77 5.76
CA GLY A 115 -3.91 -16.29 6.13
C GLY A 115 -3.86 -14.95 6.86
N LEU A 116 -2.95 -14.78 7.82
CA LEU A 116 -2.72 -13.50 8.50
C LEU A 116 -2.23 -12.43 7.53
N SER A 117 -1.32 -12.79 6.61
CA SER A 117 -0.81 -11.87 5.60
C SER A 117 -1.88 -11.43 4.59
N PHE A 118 -2.75 -12.36 4.20
CA PHE A 118 -3.90 -12.08 3.34
C PHE A 118 -4.92 -11.20 4.05
N TYR A 119 -5.26 -11.52 5.31
CA TYR A 119 -6.16 -10.73 6.14
C TYR A 119 -5.64 -9.30 6.36
N TYR A 120 -4.34 -9.17 6.64
CA TYR A 120 -3.68 -7.87 6.75
C TYR A 120 -3.96 -7.02 5.51
N ILE A 121 -3.77 -7.58 4.32
CA ILE A 121 -3.92 -6.79 3.09
C ILE A 121 -5.34 -6.57 2.65
N LEU A 122 -6.30 -7.39 3.05
CA LEU A 122 -7.70 -7.08 2.83
C LEU A 122 -8.17 -5.92 3.71
N THR A 123 -7.73 -5.92 4.97
CA THR A 123 -8.19 -4.98 6.00
C THR A 123 -7.53 -3.61 5.88
N PHE A 124 -6.26 -3.58 5.46
CA PHE A 124 -5.43 -2.37 5.54
C PHE A 124 -5.00 -1.82 4.17
N LYS A 125 -5.90 -1.90 3.17
CA LYS A 125 -5.67 -1.42 1.79
C LYS A 125 -5.50 0.10 1.71
N ASP A 126 -6.27 0.83 2.50
CA ASP A 126 -6.28 2.29 2.49
C ASP A 126 -5.46 2.82 3.67
N LEU A 127 -4.14 2.79 3.51
CA LEU A 127 -3.21 3.27 4.53
C LEU A 127 -3.32 4.79 4.78
N SER A 128 -3.78 5.57 3.79
CA SER A 128 -3.95 7.02 3.91
C SER A 128 -5.07 7.44 4.89
N ALA A 129 -6.01 6.54 5.19
CA ALA A 129 -7.14 6.80 6.08
C ALA A 129 -7.03 6.06 7.44
N MET A 130 -5.87 5.47 7.74
CA MET A 130 -5.68 4.70 8.96
C MET A 130 -5.71 5.58 10.21
N THR A 131 -6.55 5.21 11.17
CA THR A 131 -6.46 5.70 12.53
C THR A 131 -5.24 5.08 13.24
N PRO A 132 -4.66 5.74 14.26
CA PRO A 132 -3.49 5.22 14.98
C PRO A 132 -3.74 3.85 15.66
N SER A 133 -4.98 3.53 16.01
CA SER A 133 -5.36 2.20 16.50
C SER A 133 -5.28 1.12 15.41
N ALA A 134 -5.70 1.44 14.18
CA ALA A 134 -5.58 0.55 13.03
C ALA A 134 -4.12 0.33 12.61
N GLU A 135 -3.27 1.35 12.74
CA GLU A 135 -1.83 1.22 12.48
C GLU A 135 -1.18 0.23 13.46
N THR A 136 -1.50 0.33 14.75
CA THR A 136 -1.00 -0.58 15.78
C THR A 136 -1.47 -2.02 15.54
N ALA A 137 -2.75 -2.20 15.21
CA ALA A 137 -3.30 -3.51 14.87
C ALA A 137 -2.62 -4.13 13.64
N SER A 138 -2.39 -3.32 12.61
CA SER A 138 -1.69 -3.75 11.39
C SER A 138 -0.26 -4.21 11.70
N SER A 139 0.50 -3.44 12.49
CA SER A 139 1.86 -3.80 12.89
C SER A 139 1.90 -5.11 13.66
N ASN A 140 0.93 -5.33 14.57
CA ASN A 140 0.84 -6.57 15.33
C ASN A 140 0.53 -7.78 14.44
N ILE A 141 -0.38 -7.64 13.48
CA ILE A 141 -0.71 -8.72 12.54
C ILE A 141 0.49 -9.06 11.65
N LEU A 142 1.23 -8.05 11.16
CA LEU A 142 2.44 -8.26 10.38
C LEU A 142 3.52 -8.98 11.21
N ARG A 143 3.74 -8.57 12.46
CA ARG A 143 4.68 -9.23 13.38
C ARG A 143 4.27 -10.66 13.71
N ALA A 144 2.98 -10.93 13.90
CA ALA A 144 2.47 -12.28 14.13
C ALA A 144 2.65 -13.18 12.89
N SER A 145 2.41 -12.63 11.70
CA SER A 145 2.66 -13.33 10.43
C SER A 145 4.15 -13.65 10.26
N LEU A 146 5.04 -12.69 10.50
CA LEU A 146 6.49 -12.92 10.49
C LEU A 146 6.93 -13.96 11.53
N GLY A 147 6.40 -13.89 12.75
CA GLY A 147 6.73 -14.83 13.83
C GLY A 147 6.32 -16.26 13.49
N THR A 148 5.10 -16.45 13.01
CA THR A 148 4.60 -17.77 12.57
C THR A 148 5.37 -18.31 11.36
N GLY A 149 5.75 -17.45 10.41
CA GLY A 149 6.56 -17.84 9.25
C GLY A 149 8.01 -18.14 9.62
N LEU A 150 8.56 -17.51 10.65
CA LEU A 150 9.91 -17.80 11.12
C LEU A 150 9.97 -19.19 11.79
N VAL A 151 8.93 -19.56 12.54
CA VAL A 151 8.85 -20.88 13.19
C VAL A 151 8.97 -22.01 12.16
N THR A 152 8.31 -21.91 11.01
CA THR A 152 8.37 -22.95 9.97
C THR A 152 9.78 -23.09 9.40
N VAL A 153 10.48 -21.98 9.17
CA VAL A 153 11.86 -21.98 8.70
C VAL A 153 12.81 -22.58 9.74
N LEU A 154 12.63 -22.23 11.02
CA LEU A 154 13.45 -22.79 12.11
C LEU A 154 13.28 -24.31 12.24
N LEU A 155 12.06 -24.81 12.07
CA LEU A 155 11.77 -26.25 12.05
C LEU A 155 12.36 -26.97 10.82
N ALA A 156 12.68 -26.23 9.76
CA ALA A 156 13.27 -26.74 8.53
C ALA A 156 14.80 -26.58 8.43
N LEU A 157 15.48 -25.96 9.41
CA LEU A 157 16.92 -25.67 9.31
C LEU A 157 17.83 -26.90 9.11
N ARG A 158 17.36 -28.09 9.48
CA ARG A 158 18.12 -29.35 9.35
C ARG A 158 17.67 -30.22 8.18
N THR A 159 16.80 -29.72 7.31
CA THR A 159 16.30 -30.47 6.15
C THR A 159 17.12 -30.17 4.90
N SER A 160 16.73 -30.78 3.77
CA SER A 160 17.36 -30.50 2.47
C SER A 160 17.16 -29.04 2.05
N TRP A 161 18.06 -28.49 1.22
CA TRP A 161 17.93 -27.12 0.69
C TRP A 161 16.59 -26.88 -0.04
N VAL A 162 16.09 -27.90 -0.73
CA VAL A 162 14.80 -27.84 -1.44
C VAL A 162 13.65 -27.72 -0.45
N GLU A 163 13.69 -28.54 0.61
CA GLU A 163 12.68 -28.52 1.67
C GLU A 163 12.75 -27.21 2.48
N LEU A 164 13.96 -26.73 2.81
CA LEU A 164 14.14 -25.42 3.44
C LEU A 164 13.55 -24.29 2.60
N LEU A 165 13.80 -24.30 1.29
CA LEU A 165 13.25 -23.30 0.37
C LEU A 165 11.72 -23.38 0.29
N PHE A 166 11.16 -24.60 0.30
CA PHE A 166 9.72 -24.80 0.40
C PHE A 166 9.16 -24.10 1.64
N TRP A 167 9.68 -24.43 2.83
CA TRP A 167 9.23 -23.89 4.12
C TRP A 167 9.49 -22.39 4.30
N ALA A 168 10.42 -21.82 3.54
CA ALA A 168 10.70 -20.38 3.50
C ALA A 168 9.72 -19.59 2.62
N MET A 169 8.94 -20.23 1.74
CA MET A 169 8.02 -19.52 0.85
C MET A 169 6.99 -18.61 1.57
N PRO A 170 6.32 -19.03 2.66
CA PRO A 170 5.39 -18.17 3.39
C PRO A 170 6.07 -16.91 3.91
N LEU A 171 7.28 -17.05 4.47
CA LEU A 171 8.06 -15.92 4.95
C LEU A 171 8.46 -14.98 3.80
N MET A 172 8.87 -15.53 2.66
CA MET A 172 9.20 -14.74 1.47
C MET A 172 7.99 -13.93 0.98
N VAL A 173 6.79 -14.53 0.98
CA VAL A 173 5.54 -13.83 0.63
C VAL A 173 5.29 -12.67 1.61
N VAL A 174 5.44 -12.88 2.92
CA VAL A 174 5.30 -11.81 3.92
C VAL A 174 6.32 -10.69 3.73
N MET A 175 7.56 -11.02 3.35
CA MET A 175 8.59 -10.01 3.05
C MET A 175 8.26 -9.21 1.80
N LEU A 176 7.74 -9.85 0.74
CA LEU A 176 7.24 -9.14 -0.44
C LEU A 176 6.10 -8.20 -0.08
N TYR A 177 5.21 -8.61 0.82
CA TYR A 177 4.15 -7.75 1.35
C TYR A 177 4.70 -6.53 2.10
N ALA A 178 5.63 -6.74 3.04
CA ALA A 178 6.28 -5.64 3.76
C ALA A 178 6.98 -4.67 2.80
N GLY A 179 7.67 -5.18 1.78
CA GLY A 179 8.33 -4.38 0.75
C GLY A 179 7.35 -3.57 -0.09
N ALA A 180 6.28 -4.19 -0.58
CA ALA A 180 5.25 -3.51 -1.36
C ALA A 180 4.58 -2.38 -0.57
N LEU A 181 4.28 -2.61 0.71
CA LEU A 181 3.69 -1.58 1.58
C LEU A 181 4.65 -0.43 1.84
N LYS A 182 5.95 -0.71 2.01
CA LYS A 182 6.96 0.33 2.16
C LYS A 182 7.02 1.21 0.91
N MET A 183 7.01 0.60 -0.28
CA MET A 183 6.98 1.35 -1.55
C MET A 183 5.72 2.21 -1.67
N MET A 184 4.54 1.69 -1.35
CA MET A 184 3.29 2.45 -1.37
C MET A 184 3.35 3.67 -0.43
N ARG A 185 3.84 3.48 0.80
CA ARG A 185 4.02 4.57 1.79
C ARG A 185 5.02 5.61 1.34
N GLU A 186 6.13 5.20 0.75
CA GLU A 186 7.18 6.10 0.29
C GLU A 186 6.67 7.04 -0.82
N VAL A 187 5.90 6.48 -1.77
CA VAL A 187 5.29 7.28 -2.84
C VAL A 187 4.26 8.26 -2.29
N ASP A 188 3.39 7.83 -1.37
CA ASP A 188 2.39 8.71 -0.76
C ASP A 188 3.03 9.85 0.04
N ASN A 189 4.05 9.54 0.85
CA ASN A 189 4.79 10.53 1.63
C ASN A 189 5.54 11.52 0.73
N SER A 190 6.15 11.05 -0.36
CA SER A 190 6.82 11.91 -1.33
C SER A 190 5.83 12.87 -2.01
N LEU A 191 4.62 12.40 -2.32
CA LEU A 191 3.60 13.21 -2.97
C LEU A 191 3.02 14.28 -2.02
N ILE A 192 2.81 13.93 -0.74
CA ILE A 192 2.38 14.89 0.30
C ILE A 192 3.46 15.96 0.53
N CYS A 193 4.73 15.56 0.60
CA CYS A 193 5.85 16.48 0.79
C CYS A 193 5.97 17.47 -0.38
N PHE A 194 5.86 16.98 -1.62
CA PHE A 194 5.88 17.82 -2.82
C PHE A 194 4.76 18.87 -2.80
N ILE A 195 3.53 18.48 -2.47
CA ILE A 195 2.38 19.39 -2.36
C ILE A 195 2.57 20.42 -1.23
N THR A 196 3.14 20.00 -0.10
CA THR A 196 3.39 20.90 1.04
C THR A 196 4.48 21.91 0.70
N MET A 197 5.56 21.49 0.02
CA MET A 197 6.62 22.40 -0.42
C MET A 197 6.11 23.41 -1.45
N THR A 198 5.32 22.99 -2.45
CA THR A 198 4.75 23.93 -3.42
C THR A 198 3.86 24.94 -2.71
N MET A 199 2.91 24.51 -1.88
CA MET A 199 2.04 25.46 -1.16
C MET A 199 2.80 26.41 -0.22
N THR A 200 3.83 25.95 0.48
CA THR A 200 4.61 26.79 1.41
C THR A 200 5.46 27.84 0.69
N VAL A 201 6.00 27.50 -0.49
CA VAL A 201 6.74 28.46 -1.33
C VAL A 201 5.80 29.54 -1.86
N TYR A 202 4.56 29.20 -2.23
CA TYR A 202 3.58 30.16 -2.75
C TYR A 202 2.98 31.07 -1.67
N VAL A 203 2.75 30.60 -0.44
CA VAL A 203 2.27 31.44 0.68
C VAL A 203 3.33 32.46 1.13
N ASN A 204 4.62 32.16 0.93
CA ASN A 204 5.72 33.06 1.29
C ASN A 204 6.25 33.92 0.13
N LEU A 205 5.60 33.93 -1.04
CA LEU A 205 5.92 34.96 -2.03
C LEU A 205 5.53 36.32 -1.43
N PRO A 206 6.49 37.24 -1.20
CA PRO A 206 6.15 38.57 -0.73
C PRO A 206 5.22 39.16 -1.77
N THR A 207 3.98 39.46 -1.37
CA THR A 207 3.10 40.32 -2.12
C THR A 207 3.89 41.58 -2.40
N GLY A 208 4.34 41.73 -3.65
CA GLY A 208 5.20 42.82 -4.08
C GLY A 208 4.54 44.11 -3.67
N GLY A 209 5.01 44.66 -2.55
CA GLY A 209 4.54 45.91 -2.00
C GLY A 209 4.76 46.94 -3.09
N LYS A 210 3.66 47.55 -3.52
CA LYS A 210 3.67 48.73 -4.37
C LYS A 210 4.64 49.73 -3.74
N ALA A 211 5.84 49.82 -4.30
CA ALA A 211 6.76 50.90 -4.00
C ALA A 211 6.10 52.19 -4.50
N LYS A 212 5.80 53.08 -3.56
CA LYS A 212 5.40 54.45 -3.83
C LYS A 212 6.57 55.24 -4.41
#